data_AF-A0A265Q5S6-F1
#
_entry.id   AF-A0A265Q5S6-F1
#
_cell.length_a   1.000
_cell.length_b   1.000
_cell.length_c   1.000
_cell.angle_alpha   90.00
_cell.angle_beta   90.00
_cell.angle_gamma   90.00
#
_symmetry.space_group_name_H-M   'P 1'
#
loop_
_entity.id
_entity.type
_entity.pdbx_description
1 polymer ?
#
loop_
_entity_poly.entity_id
_entity_poly.type
_entity_poly.pdbx_seq_one_letter_code
_entity_poly.pdbx_strand_id
1 'polypeptide(L)' 'QEVTQIGKECHTGCAISQKVGKCVMPKEGIFTKVLKGGIIKEGDIIEVI' A
#
# COMPACT_ATOMS: atom_id res chain seq x y z
N GLN A 1 3.78 12.85 2.49
CA GLN A 1 3.65 11.51 3.11
C GLN A 1 5.05 10.95 3.32
N GLU A 2 5.23 9.98 4.22
CA GLU A 2 6.53 9.35 4.51
C GLU A 2 6.37 7.82 4.47
N VAL A 3 7.22 7.09 3.75
CA VAL A 3 7.17 5.63 3.72
C VAL A 3 7.61 5.06 5.07
N THR A 4 6.75 4.26 5.70
CA THR A 4 7.04 3.63 6.99
C THR A 4 7.21 2.13 6.89
N GLN A 5 6.63 1.49 5.86
CA GLN A 5 6.69 0.05 5.69
C GLN A 5 6.59 -0.35 4.22
N ILE A 6 7.38 -1.36 3.85
CA ILE A 6 7.32 -2.04 2.55
C ILE A 6 6.86 -3.47 2.79
N GLY A 7 5.81 -3.88 2.08
CA GLY A 7 5.09 -5.10 2.32
C GLY A 7 4.32 -5.05 3.65
N LYS A 8 3.46 -6.05 3.88
CA LYS A 8 2.96 -6.34 5.22
C LYS A 8 2.78 -7.83 5.39
N GLU A 9 2.90 -8.31 6.62
CA GLU A 9 2.54 -9.69 6.91
C GLU A 9 1.09 -9.94 6.48
N CYS A 10 0.92 -11.01 5.70
CA CYS A 10 -0.39 -11.47 5.30
C CYS A 10 -0.80 -12.62 6.21
N HIS A 11 -2.04 -12.56 6.67
CA HIS A 11 -2.66 -13.67 7.39
C HIS A 11 -3.11 -14.75 6.40
N THR A 12 -3.34 -15.95 6.92
CA THR A 12 -3.83 -17.08 6.14
C THR A 12 -5.22 -16.81 5.60
N GLY A 13 -5.39 -16.89 4.27
CA GLY A 13 -6.70 -16.78 3.63
C GLY A 13 -7.27 -15.36 3.48
N CYS A 14 -6.44 -14.34 3.20
CA CYS A 14 -6.97 -12.99 2.98
C CYS A 14 -7.87 -12.87 1.74
N ALA A 15 -8.79 -11.91 1.75
CA ALA A 15 -9.77 -11.69 0.67
C ALA A 15 -9.13 -11.50 -0.72
N ILE A 16 -7.94 -10.88 -0.79
CA ILE A 16 -7.20 -10.71 -2.05
C ILE A 16 -6.76 -12.09 -2.55
N SER A 17 -6.07 -12.87 -1.71
CA SER A 17 -5.59 -14.21 -2.09
C SER A 17 -6.74 -15.16 -2.42
N GLN A 18 -7.89 -15.05 -1.75
CA GLN A 18 -9.08 -15.84 -2.07
C GLN A 18 -9.66 -15.50 -3.44
N LYS A 19 -9.68 -14.21 -3.81
CA LYS A 19 -10.22 -13.75 -5.10
C LYS A 19 -9.29 -14.02 -6.28
N VAL A 20 -7.98 -13.80 -6.11
CA VAL A 20 -7.00 -13.83 -7.21
C VAL A 20 -5.90 -14.89 -7.06
N GLY A 21 -6.04 -15.80 -6.09
CA GLY A 21 -5.09 -16.89 -5.82
C GLY A 21 -3.84 -16.47 -5.05
N LYS A 22 -3.38 -15.22 -5.17
CA LYS A 22 -2.16 -14.72 -4.51
C LYS A 22 -2.32 -13.30 -4.00
N CYS A 23 -1.92 -13.07 -2.75
CA CYS A 23 -1.88 -11.72 -2.18
C CYS A 23 -0.64 -10.95 -2.63
N VAL A 24 -0.85 -9.75 -3.15
CA VAL A 24 0.22 -8.80 -3.53
C VAL A 24 0.78 -8.02 -2.33
N MET A 25 -0.01 -7.86 -1.27
CA MET A 25 0.32 -6.98 -0.13
C MET A 25 1.64 -7.30 0.59
N PRO A 26 2.08 -8.57 0.76
CA PRO A 26 3.40 -8.87 1.34
C PRO A 26 4.58 -8.39 0.52
N LYS A 27 4.42 -8.25 -0.79
CA LYS A 27 5.53 -8.01 -1.71
C LYS A 27 5.57 -6.58 -2.23
N GLU A 28 4.41 -6.01 -2.56
CA GLU A 28 4.35 -4.74 -3.31
C GLU A 28 3.58 -3.65 -2.56
N GLY A 29 2.96 -3.95 -1.40
CA GLY A 29 2.28 -2.94 -0.61
C GLY A 29 3.24 -1.89 -0.06
N ILE A 30 2.94 -0.61 -0.22
CA ILE A 30 3.70 0.50 0.38
C ILE A 30 2.78 1.23 1.35
N PHE A 31 3.24 1.39 2.60
CA PHE A 31 2.51 2.08 3.64
C PHE A 31 3.23 3.37 3.99
N THR A 32 2.44 4.43 4.12
CA THR A 32 2.97 5.75 4.42
C THR A 32 2.24 6.39 5.59
N LYS A 33 2.95 7.22 6.35
CA LYS A 33 2.37 8.12 7.33
C LYS A 33 1.90 9.40 6.62
N VAL A 34 0.67 9.81 6.94
CA VAL A 34 0.14 11.11 6.52
C VAL A 34 0.74 12.19 7.41
N LEU A 35 1.58 13.05 6.83
CA LEU A 35 2.19 14.19 7.54
C LEU A 35 1.26 15.41 7.56
N LYS A 36 0.48 15.60 6.50
CA LYS A 36 -0.51 16.66 6.33
C LYS A 36 -1.67 16.12 5.49
N GLY A 37 -2.90 16.32 5.95
CA GLY A 37 -4.11 15.90 5.23
C GLY A 37 -4.39 16.77 3.99
N GLY A 38 -5.20 16.23 3.07
CA GLY A 38 -5.58 16.91 1.83
C GLY A 38 -6.41 16.00 0.92
N ILE A 39 -6.71 16.49 -0.28
CA ILE A 39 -7.40 15.74 -1.34
C ILE A 39 -6.36 15.31 -2.37
N ILE A 40 -6.40 14.04 -2.77
CA ILE A 40 -5.60 13.49 -3.87
C ILE A 40 -6.54 12.99 -4.96
N LYS A 41 -6.04 12.90 -6.19
CA LYS A 41 -6.75 12.34 -7.33
C LYS A 41 -5.84 11.45 -8.16
N GLU A 42 -6.45 10.62 -9.01
CA GLU A 42 -5.72 9.84 -9.99
C GLU A 42 -4.87 10.76 -10.89
N GLY A 43 -3.62 10.37 -11.12
CA GLY A 43 -2.65 11.13 -11.91
C GLY A 43 -1.83 12.16 -11.14
N ASP A 44 -2.07 12.36 -9.83
CA ASP A 44 -1.17 13.17 -9.00
C ASP A 44 0.23 12.53 -8.95
N ILE A 45 1.27 13.36 -9.07
CA ILE A 45 2.66 12.89 -9.12
C ILE A 45 3.14 12.56 -7.71
N ILE A 46 3.82 11.42 -7.57
CA ILE A 46 4.62 11.10 -6.40
C ILE A 46 6.07 11.43 -6.72
N GLU A 47 6.64 12.37 -5.98
CA GLU A 47 8.05 12.75 -6.06
C GLU A 47 8.81 12.12 -4.88
N VAL A 48 10.01 11.60 -5.15
CA VAL A 48 10.96 11.14 -4.12
C VAL A 48 11.95 12.26 -3.89
N ILE A 49 11.96 12.80 -2.67
CA ILE A 49 12.81 13.91 -2.23
C ILE A 49 13.88 13.37 -1.27
#